data_AF-A0A2G9TUV4-F1
#
_entry.id   AF-A0A2G9TUV4-F1
#
_cell.length_a   1.000
_cell.length_b   1.000
_cell.length_c   1.000
_cell.angle_alpha   90.00
_cell.angle_beta   90.00
_cell.angle_gamma   90.00
#
_symmetry.space_group_name_H-M   'P 1'
#
loop_
_entity.id
_entity.type
_entity.pdbx_description
1 polymer ?
#
loop_
_entity_poly.entity_id
_entity_poly.type
_entity_poly.pdbx_seq_one_letter_code
_entity_poly.pdbx_strand_id
1 'polypeptide(L)'
;MNEKGDDQWFLIGRRDPQLPQMFVPVKNNSLVIRQGDMVAARCILKNDEDRVIKMGPTGEDEMCNFYMMYWTDGDRIMNDNTCFSPGAPVYHWSSEAGLNHIPK
;
A
#
# COMPACT_ATOMS: atom_id res chain seq x y z
N MET A 1 -9.61 1.85 15.79
CA MET A 1 -8.87 1.65 17.05
C MET A 1 -9.65 0.71 17.95
N ASN A 2 -8.96 -0.20 18.66
CA ASN A 2 -9.57 -1.02 19.71
C ASN A 2 -9.70 -0.23 21.03
N GLU A 3 -10.26 -0.85 22.08
CA GLU A 3 -10.42 -0.24 23.42
C GLU A 3 -9.09 0.20 24.07
N LYS A 4 -7.94 -0.26 23.54
CA LYS A 4 -6.59 0.07 24.01
C LYS A 4 -5.92 1.18 23.18
N GLY A 5 -6.58 1.69 22.13
CA GLY A 5 -6.02 2.67 21.21
C GLY A 5 -5.19 2.07 20.07
N ASP A 6 -5.22 0.75 19.89
CA ASP A 6 -4.42 0.07 18.86
C ASP A 6 -5.10 0.13 17.51
N ASP A 7 -4.30 0.37 16.47
CA ASP A 7 -4.74 0.29 15.08
C ASP A 7 -4.96 -1.16 14.67
N GLN A 8 -6.05 -1.38 13.93
CA GLN A 8 -6.45 -2.69 13.43
C GLN A 8 -6.02 -2.80 11.97
N TRP A 9 -5.21 -3.80 11.66
CA TRP A 9 -4.63 -3.99 10.32
C TRP A 9 -5.29 -5.14 9.59
N PHE A 10 -5.77 -4.88 8.39
CA PHE A 10 -6.38 -5.88 7.51
C PHE A 10 -5.57 -6.01 6.23
N LEU A 11 -5.11 -7.22 5.91
CA LEU A 11 -4.33 -7.46 4.71
C LEU A 11 -5.25 -7.48 3.47
N ILE A 12 -5.05 -6.52 2.58
CA ILE A 12 -5.69 -6.49 1.26
C ILE A 12 -5.02 -7.52 0.33
N GLY A 13 -3.70 -7.40 0.15
CA GLY A 13 -2.94 -8.26 -0.76
C GLY A 13 -1.45 -8.25 -0.45
N ARG A 14 -0.77 -9.34 -0.84
CA ARG A 14 0.69 -9.48 -0.78
C ARG A 14 1.15 -10.32 -1.96
N ARG A 15 2.12 -9.84 -2.71
CA ARG A 15 2.66 -10.53 -3.87
C ARG A 15 4.14 -10.21 -4.08
N ASP A 16 4.82 -11.13 -4.75
CA ASP A 16 6.16 -10.90 -5.29
C ASP A 16 6.01 -10.22 -6.67
N PRO A 17 6.56 -8.99 -6.86
CA PRO A 17 6.43 -8.25 -8.11
C PRO A 17 7.22 -8.86 -9.28
N GLN A 18 8.12 -9.82 -9.04
CA GLN A 18 8.86 -10.56 -10.08
C GLN A 18 8.01 -11.64 -10.75
N LEU A 19 6.85 -11.97 -10.18
CA LEU A 19 5.89 -12.89 -10.78
C LEU A 19 4.99 -12.15 -11.80
N PRO A 20 4.28 -12.87 -12.68
CA PRO A 20 3.41 -12.23 -13.67
C PRO A 20 2.46 -11.20 -13.04
N GLN A 21 2.54 -9.97 -13.52
CA GLN A 21 1.83 -8.81 -12.99
C GLN A 21 0.38 -8.79 -13.48
N MET A 22 -0.44 -9.66 -12.89
CA MET A 22 -1.88 -9.75 -13.15
C MET A 22 -2.68 -9.46 -11.89
N PHE A 23 -3.96 -9.13 -12.06
CA PHE A 23 -4.88 -9.04 -10.93
C PHE A 23 -5.08 -10.42 -10.29
N VAL A 24 -4.90 -10.47 -8.96
CA VAL A 24 -5.10 -11.66 -8.15
C VAL A 24 -6.23 -11.36 -7.15
N PRO A 25 -7.15 -12.31 -6.90
CA PRO A 25 -8.20 -12.11 -5.91
C PRO A 25 -7.59 -11.87 -4.52
N VAL A 26 -8.22 -10.98 -3.76
CA VAL A 26 -7.87 -10.76 -2.35
C VAL A 26 -8.23 -11.99 -1.51
N LYS A 27 -7.54 -12.19 -0.39
CA LYS A 27 -7.87 -13.31 0.52
C LYS A 27 -9.20 -13.11 1.24
N ASN A 28 -9.53 -11.87 1.57
CA ASN A 28 -10.77 -11.52 2.27
C ASN A 28 -11.69 -10.71 1.34
N ASN A 29 -12.66 -11.39 0.73
CA ASN A 29 -13.64 -10.76 -0.17
C ASN A 29 -14.69 -9.92 0.56
N SER A 30 -14.75 -9.99 1.89
CA SER A 30 -15.68 -9.21 2.72
C SER A 30 -15.04 -7.93 3.28
N LEU A 31 -13.82 -7.60 2.86
CA LEU A 31 -13.14 -6.39 3.30
C LEU A 31 -13.84 -5.16 2.70
N VAL A 32 -14.27 -4.25 3.56
CA VAL A 32 -14.91 -2.98 3.17
C VAL A 32 -14.08 -1.84 3.74
N ILE A 33 -13.60 -0.97 2.85
CA ILE A 33 -12.89 0.26 3.21
C ILE A 33 -13.93 1.38 3.28
N ARG A 34 -13.96 2.10 4.40
CA ARG A 34 -14.91 3.17 4.67
C ARG A 34 -14.20 4.51 4.85
N GLN A 35 -14.97 5.59 4.82
CA GLN A 35 -14.45 6.91 5.13
C GLN A 35 -13.89 6.94 6.57
N GLY A 36 -12.65 7.39 6.71
CA GLY A 36 -11.91 7.41 7.97
C GLY A 36 -10.89 6.27 8.11
N ASP A 37 -10.98 5.23 7.27
CA ASP A 37 -9.94 4.20 7.20
C ASP A 37 -8.70 4.72 6.47
N MET A 38 -7.53 4.16 6.81
CA MET A 38 -6.27 4.46 6.15
C MET A 38 -5.79 3.25 5.35
N VAL A 39 -5.46 3.47 4.08
CA VAL A 39 -4.85 2.46 3.21
C VAL A 39 -3.35 2.69 3.18
N ALA A 40 -2.58 1.64 3.48
CA ALA A 40 -1.12 1.70 3.47
C ALA A 40 -0.54 0.57 2.62
N ALA A 41 0.47 0.89 1.82
CA ALA A 41 1.18 -0.05 0.96
C ALA A 41 2.70 0.02 1.21
N ARG A 42 3.35 -1.15 1.23
CA ARG A 42 4.81 -1.28 1.42
C ARG A 42 5.39 -2.17 0.34
N CYS A 43 6.39 -1.67 -0.37
CA CYS A 43 7.27 -2.48 -1.20
C CYS A 43 8.56 -2.75 -0.44
N ILE A 44 9.06 -3.97 -0.55
CA ILE A 44 10.37 -4.36 0.00
C ILE A 44 11.31 -4.47 -1.20
N LEU A 45 12.25 -3.54 -1.29
CA LEU A 45 13.23 -3.48 -2.36
C LEU A 45 14.58 -3.97 -1.86
N LYS A 46 15.35 -4.61 -2.74
CA LYS A 46 16.74 -4.99 -2.51
C LYS A 46 17.57 -4.44 -3.67
N ASN A 47 18.55 -3.62 -3.35
CA ASN A 47 19.50 -3.10 -4.33
C ASN A 47 20.85 -3.78 -4.09
N ASP A 48 21.31 -4.56 -5.06
CA ASP A 48 22.61 -5.22 -5.06
C ASP A 48 23.65 -4.47 -5.94
N GLU A 49 23.28 -3.31 -6.50
CA GLU A 49 24.17 -2.48 -7.32
C GLU A 49 24.91 -1.42 -6.49
N ASP A 50 26.10 -1.01 -6.98
CA ASP A 50 26.92 0.05 -6.37
C ASP A 50 26.41 1.49 -6.65
N ARG A 51 25.17 1.63 -7.13
CA ARG A 51 24.53 2.92 -7.42
C ARG A 51 23.20 3.07 -6.70
N VAL A 52 22.77 4.32 -6.50
CA VAL A 52 21.43 4.64 -6.00
C VAL A 52 20.42 4.49 -7.13
N ILE A 53 19.50 3.53 -7.00
CA ILE A 53 18.33 3.38 -7.88
C ILE A 53 17.21 4.27 -7.33
N LYS A 54 16.67 5.15 -8.18
CA LYS A 54 15.63 6.11 -7.82
C LYS A 54 14.27 5.59 -8.27
N MET A 55 13.20 6.17 -7.73
CA MET A 55 11.85 5.91 -8.24
C MET A 55 11.64 6.65 -9.55
N GLY A 56 11.15 5.97 -10.59
CA GLY A 56 11.02 6.56 -11.92
C GLY A 56 10.41 5.63 -12.97
N PRO A 57 10.14 6.16 -14.18
CA PRO A 57 9.44 5.43 -15.23
C PRO A 57 10.32 4.55 -16.12
N THR A 58 11.64 4.63 -15.99
CA THR A 58 12.57 3.96 -16.91
C THR A 58 12.96 2.57 -16.41
N GLY A 59 13.56 1.75 -17.28
CA GLY A 59 14.11 0.45 -16.86
C GLY A 59 15.32 0.54 -15.95
N GLU A 60 15.89 1.74 -15.76
CA GLU A 60 17.01 2.02 -14.86
C GLU A 60 16.55 2.55 -13.49
N ASP A 61 15.24 2.75 -13.34
CA ASP A 61 14.57 3.23 -12.14
C ASP A 61 13.73 2.10 -11.52
N GLU A 62 13.32 2.30 -10.27
CA GLU A 62 12.39 1.42 -9.57
C GLU A 62 10.98 1.98 -9.50
N MET A 63 10.02 1.09 -9.25
CA MET A 63 8.62 1.45 -9.04
C MET A 63 8.02 0.70 -7.85
N CYS A 64 7.23 1.40 -7.05
CA CYS A 64 6.39 0.80 -6.02
C CYS A 64 4.92 1.13 -6.30
N ASN A 65 4.29 0.32 -7.15
CA ASN A 65 2.88 0.48 -7.51
C ASN A 65 2.03 -0.65 -6.93
N PHE A 66 0.91 -0.28 -6.31
CA PHE A 66 -0.10 -1.24 -5.83
C PHE A 66 -1.46 -0.88 -6.41
N TYR A 67 -1.91 -1.67 -7.39
CA TYR A 67 -3.21 -1.49 -8.02
C TYR A 67 -4.26 -2.32 -7.31
N MET A 68 -5.31 -1.67 -6.83
CA MET A 68 -6.44 -2.31 -6.18
C MET A 68 -7.69 -2.13 -7.02
N MET A 69 -8.29 -3.25 -7.43
CA MET A 69 -9.60 -3.25 -8.06
C MET A 69 -10.67 -3.31 -6.97
N TYR A 70 -11.67 -2.44 -7.06
CA TYR A 70 -12.75 -2.36 -6.08
C TYR A 70 -14.10 -2.12 -6.76
N TRP A 71 -15.17 -2.32 -6.00
CA TRP A 71 -16.54 -1.96 -6.37
C TRP A 71 -17.16 -1.14 -5.24
N THR A 72 -18.19 -0.36 -5.55
CA THR A 72 -18.92 0.49 -4.59
C THR A 72 -20.40 0.19 -4.64
N ASP A 73 -21.11 0.44 -3.54
CA ASP A 73 -22.57 0.37 -3.53
C ASP A 73 -23.17 1.67 -4.10
N GLY A 74 -24.06 1.53 -5.09
CA GLY A 74 -24.66 2.63 -5.84
C GLY A 74 -23.68 3.43 -6.72
N ASP A 75 -24.05 4.68 -7.01
CA ASP A 75 -23.37 5.51 -8.02
C ASP A 75 -22.21 6.35 -7.47
N ARG A 76 -21.86 6.19 -6.19
CA ARG A 76 -20.82 6.99 -5.53
C ARG A 76 -19.44 6.37 -5.75
N ILE A 77 -18.79 6.79 -6.82
CA ILE A 77 -17.41 6.42 -7.13
C ILE A 77 -16.45 7.36 -6.39
N MET A 78 -15.29 6.83 -5.98
CA MET A 78 -14.23 7.62 -5.35
C MET A 78 -13.55 8.51 -6.42
N ASN A 79 -13.62 9.83 -6.23
CA ASN A 79 -13.01 10.80 -7.16
C ASN A 79 -11.49 10.84 -7.07
N ASP A 80 -10.94 10.70 -5.86
CA ASP A 80 -9.49 10.65 -5.60
C ASP A 80 -9.10 9.25 -5.17
N ASN A 81 -8.77 8.41 -6.15
CA ASN A 81 -8.47 7.00 -5.96
C ASN A 81 -6.96 6.70 -5.98
N THR A 82 -6.12 7.74 -5.98
CA THR A 82 -4.67 7.60 -6.13
C THR A 82 -3.96 8.18 -4.92
N CYS A 83 -3.05 7.40 -4.33
CA CYS A 83 -2.29 7.80 -3.16
C CYS A 83 -0.79 7.80 -3.50
N PHE A 84 -0.10 8.86 -3.10
CA PHE A 84 1.37 8.94 -3.20
C PHE A 84 1.95 9.27 -1.82
N SER A 85 3.11 8.67 -1.53
CA SER A 85 3.90 9.03 -0.36
C SER A 85 5.37 9.07 -0.76
N PRO A 86 6.19 9.91 -0.10
CA PRO A 86 7.63 9.93 -0.38
C PRO A 86 8.35 8.64 0.05
N GLY A 87 7.67 7.78 0.83
CA GLY A 87 8.21 6.50 1.27
C GLY A 87 9.43 6.63 2.18
N ALA A 88 10.03 5.49 2.52
CA ALA A 88 11.27 5.48 3.30
C ALA A 88 12.44 6.05 2.48
N PRO A 89 13.42 6.73 3.12
CA PRO A 89 13.56 6.95 4.56
C PRO A 89 12.87 8.24 5.07
N VAL A 90 12.11 8.95 4.23
CA VAL A 90 11.55 10.26 4.55
C VAL A 90 10.17 10.15 5.23
N TYR A 91 9.47 9.04 5.03
CA TYR A 91 8.13 8.80 5.56
C TYR A 91 8.01 7.41 6.17
N HIS A 92 7.61 7.37 7.44
CA HIS A 92 7.32 6.19 8.20
C HIS A 92 5.89 6.23 8.74
N TRP A 93 5.21 5.09 8.73
CA TRP A 93 3.83 5.02 9.21
C TRP A 93 3.70 5.38 10.69
N SER A 94 4.72 5.13 11.50
CA SER A 94 4.69 5.39 12.94
C SER A 94 4.81 6.86 13.31
N SER A 95 5.66 7.62 12.63
CA SER A 95 5.94 9.02 12.97
C SER A 95 5.03 9.98 12.22
N GLU A 96 4.94 9.84 10.90
CA GLU A 96 4.23 10.79 10.06
C GLU A 96 2.73 10.51 10.01
N ALA A 97 2.32 9.23 10.01
CA ALA A 97 0.91 8.84 10.01
C ALA A 97 0.35 8.51 11.40
N GLY A 98 1.20 8.47 12.43
CA GLY A 98 0.79 8.14 13.80
C GLY A 98 0.27 6.71 13.98
N LEU A 99 0.53 5.81 13.02
CA LEU A 99 0.02 4.44 13.05
C LEU A 99 0.83 3.56 14.00
N ASN A 100 0.14 2.75 14.78
CA ASN A 100 0.75 1.81 15.71
C ASN A 100 0.44 0.35 15.32
N HIS A 101 1.04 -0.61 16.03
CA HIS A 101 0.87 -2.06 15.76
C HIS A 101 1.14 -2.48 14.31
N ILE A 102 2.08 -1.79 13.65
CA ILE A 102 2.42 -1.99 12.24
C ILE A 102 2.88 -3.44 12.00
N PRO A 103 2.28 -4.14 11.02
CA PRO A 103 2.71 -5.48 10.64
C PRO A 103 4.18 -5.52 10.20
N LYS A 104 4.89 -6.56 10.66
CA LYS A 104 6.28 -6.84 10.27
C LYS A 104 6.33 -7.50 8.89
#